data_AF-A0A9K3PYL4-F1
#
_entry.id   AF-A0A9K3PYL4-F1
#
_cell.length_a   1.000
_cell.length_b   1.000
_cell.length_c   1.000
_cell.angle_alpha   90.00
_cell.angle_beta   90.00
_cell.angle_gamma   90.00
#
_symmetry.space_group_name_H-M   'P 1'
#
loop_
_entity.id
_entity.type
_entity.pdbx_description
1 polymer ?
#
loop_
_entity_poly.entity_id
_entity_poly.type
_entity_poly.pdbx_seq_one_letter_code
_entity_poly.pdbx_strand_id
1 'polypeptide(L)'
;MSSDDCTSDGSNDHYEMLQRQQQQQRQQRRQSHDDKLVHPQGQQRQLQQDSYCHNTIPQALAKQFVQSFPPSHLTTTSNKRVSVETATAMSEVIRLFVVEAHSRASIEAECDKEGSLENMDAIHQEKTETETEKTTTSSPKVPINEEKYQSTIKSSSWTPIRAEHITKVAANLLMDFS
;
A
#
# COMPACT_ATOMS: atom_id res chain seq x y z
N MET A 1 55.25 21.30 6.45
CA MET A 1 54.25 21.15 7.53
C MET A 1 53.07 22.00 7.10
N SER A 2 51.86 21.52 6.84
CA SER A 2 51.21 20.26 7.17
C SER A 2 50.41 19.76 5.96
N SER A 3 50.23 18.45 5.90
CA SER A 3 49.37 17.76 4.94
C SER A 3 47.96 17.72 5.52
N ASP A 4 46.99 18.29 4.83
CA ASP A 4 45.57 18.18 5.20
C ASP A 4 45.00 16.90 4.56
N ASP A 5 44.67 15.94 5.41
CA ASP A 5 44.00 14.68 5.08
C ASP A 5 42.49 14.94 4.84
N CYS A 6 42.04 14.74 3.61
CA CYS A 6 40.63 14.69 3.24
C CYS A 6 40.08 13.28 3.48
N THR A 7 39.41 13.04 4.62
CA THR A 7 38.61 11.83 4.84
C THR A 7 37.31 11.92 4.02
N SER A 8 37.28 11.22 2.89
CA SER A 8 36.11 11.06 2.04
C SER A 8 35.03 10.21 2.73
N ASP A 9 33.86 10.81 2.88
CA ASP A 9 32.68 10.31 3.57
C ASP A 9 32.01 9.17 2.76
N GLY A 10 32.34 7.92 3.08
CA GLY A 10 31.82 6.71 2.42
C GLY A 10 30.39 6.33 2.84
N SER A 11 29.66 7.21 3.51
CA SER A 11 28.34 6.88 4.07
C SER A 11 27.18 7.00 3.06
N ASN A 12 27.39 7.65 1.91
CA ASN A 12 26.29 7.93 0.98
C ASN A 12 25.94 6.73 0.07
N ASP A 13 26.94 5.93 -0.31
CA ASP A 13 26.76 4.82 -1.26
C ASP A 13 25.87 3.69 -0.71
N HIS A 14 25.89 3.49 0.61
CA HIS A 14 25.09 2.44 1.24
C HIS A 14 23.58 2.75 1.21
N TYR A 15 23.22 4.02 1.41
CA TYR A 15 21.82 4.47 1.36
C TYR A 15 21.27 4.40 -0.07
N GLU A 16 22.03 4.84 -1.07
CA GLU A 16 21.61 4.74 -2.47
C GLU A 16 21.43 3.29 -2.92
N MET A 17 22.32 2.39 -2.48
CA MET A 17 22.20 0.96 -2.78
C MET A 17 20.91 0.37 -2.20
N LEU A 18 20.60 0.67 -0.94
CA LEU A 18 19.40 0.17 -0.27
C LEU A 18 18.12 0.71 -0.94
N GLN A 19 18.12 1.99 -1.33
CA GLN A 19 16.99 2.60 -2.01
C GLN A 19 16.77 1.98 -3.41
N ARG A 20 17.85 1.73 -4.17
CA ARG A 20 17.77 1.00 -5.46
C ARG A 20 17.26 -0.42 -5.27
N GLN A 21 17.69 -1.14 -4.23
CA GLN A 21 17.24 -2.50 -3.97
C GLN A 21 15.72 -2.53 -3.66
N GLN A 22 15.23 -1.59 -2.85
CA GLN A 22 13.80 -1.46 -2.57
C GLN A 22 13.01 -1.13 -3.85
N GLN A 23 13.54 -0.26 -4.71
CA GLN A 23 12.89 0.08 -5.97
C GLN A 23 12.86 -1.10 -6.96
N GLN A 24 13.91 -1.92 -7.01
CA GLN A 24 13.93 -3.15 -7.81
C GLN A 24 12.91 -4.19 -7.32
N GLN A 25 12.77 -4.39 -6.00
CA GLN A 25 11.74 -5.29 -5.46
C GLN A 25 10.32 -4.84 -5.87
N ARG A 26 10.05 -3.53 -5.88
CA ARG A 26 8.75 -2.98 -6.36
C ARG A 26 8.50 -3.27 -7.84
N GLN A 27 9.54 -3.24 -8.68
CA GLN A 27 9.40 -3.55 -10.11
C GLN A 27 9.19 -5.06 -10.35
N GLN A 28 9.89 -5.93 -9.62
CA GLN A 28 9.72 -7.39 -9.74
C GLN A 28 8.30 -7.84 -9.33
N ARG A 29 7.73 -7.25 -8.27
CA ARG A 29 6.33 -7.51 -7.89
C ARG A 29 5.30 -7.09 -8.94
N ARG A 30 5.60 -6.07 -9.75
CA ARG A 30 4.71 -5.65 -10.85
C ARG A 30 4.75 -6.64 -12.00
N GLN A 31 5.91 -7.23 -12.30
CA GLN A 31 6.07 -8.18 -13.40
C GLN A 31 5.62 -9.60 -13.04
N SER A 32 5.67 -10.00 -11.76
CA SER A 32 5.23 -11.33 -11.34
C SER A 32 3.71 -11.54 -11.39
N HIS A 33 2.93 -10.53 -11.81
CA HIS A 33 1.47 -10.58 -11.84
C HIS A 33 0.88 -10.87 -13.23
N ASP A 34 1.70 -10.91 -14.29
CA ASP A 34 1.20 -11.05 -15.67
C ASP A 34 1.20 -12.49 -16.22
N ASP A 35 1.89 -13.45 -15.59
CA ASP A 35 2.12 -14.77 -16.22
C ASP A 35 1.37 -15.97 -15.60
N LYS A 36 0.38 -15.74 -14.74
CA LYS A 36 -0.48 -16.85 -14.26
C LYS A 36 -1.96 -16.58 -14.46
N LEU A 37 -2.45 -17.19 -15.53
CA LEU A 37 -3.79 -17.72 -15.72
C LEU A 37 -4.94 -16.71 -15.54
N VAL A 38 -5.48 -16.35 -16.70
CA VAL A 38 -6.89 -16.04 -16.96
C VAL A 38 -7.81 -16.70 -15.93
N HIS A 39 -8.11 -15.98 -14.86
CA HIS A 39 -9.21 -16.21 -13.95
C HIS A 39 -10.08 -14.95 -14.02
N PRO A 40 -11.41 -15.05 -14.07
CA PRO A 40 -12.29 -13.90 -14.15
C PRO A 40 -12.37 -13.19 -12.79
N GLN A 41 -11.27 -12.58 -12.36
CA GLN A 41 -11.20 -11.70 -11.19
C GLN A 41 -11.39 -10.23 -11.62
N GLY A 42 -12.12 -10.00 -12.71
CA GLY A 42 -12.54 -8.67 -13.18
C GLY A 42 -13.75 -8.11 -12.44
N GLN A 43 -14.54 -8.94 -11.73
CA GLN A 43 -15.76 -8.47 -11.06
C GLN A 43 -15.54 -7.87 -9.67
N GLN A 44 -14.44 -8.18 -8.98
CA GLN A 44 -14.24 -7.66 -7.62
C GLN A 44 -13.56 -6.29 -7.57
N ARG A 45 -12.82 -5.87 -8.61
CA ARG A 45 -12.38 -4.47 -8.73
C ARG A 45 -13.49 -3.54 -9.24
N GLN A 46 -14.49 -4.07 -9.95
CA GLN A 46 -15.58 -3.26 -10.50
C GLN A 46 -16.65 -2.95 -9.45
N LEU A 47 -16.96 -3.89 -8.54
CA LEU A 47 -17.88 -3.62 -7.42
C LEU A 47 -17.32 -2.62 -6.39
N GLN A 48 -16.01 -2.38 -6.35
CA GLN A 48 -15.46 -1.31 -5.52
C GLN A 48 -15.53 0.05 -6.25
N GLN A 49 -15.39 0.09 -7.58
CA GLN A 49 -15.50 1.32 -8.37
C GLN A 49 -16.91 1.93 -8.32
N ASP A 50 -17.96 1.11 -8.37
CA ASP A 50 -19.34 1.61 -8.27
C ASP A 50 -19.70 2.20 -6.89
N SER A 51 -18.91 1.88 -5.85
CA SER A 51 -19.06 2.46 -4.51
C SER A 51 -18.28 3.77 -4.30
N TYR A 52 -17.30 4.08 -5.16
CA TYR A 52 -16.60 5.37 -5.11
C TYR A 52 -17.43 6.53 -5.69
N CYS A 53 -18.56 6.24 -6.32
CA CYS A 53 -19.49 7.21 -6.89
C CYS A 53 -20.14 8.15 -5.85
N HIS A 54 -19.94 7.93 -4.55
CA HIS A 54 -20.63 8.66 -3.49
C HIS A 54 -19.74 9.47 -2.53
N ASN A 55 -18.42 9.44 -2.68
CA ASN A 55 -17.52 10.20 -1.81
C ASN A 55 -16.98 11.46 -2.50
N THR A 56 -17.87 12.23 -3.12
CA THR A 56 -17.53 13.55 -3.69
C THR A 56 -17.52 14.59 -2.59
N ILE A 57 -16.53 15.50 -2.63
CA ILE A 57 -16.48 16.61 -1.69
C ILE A 57 -17.48 17.68 -2.16
N PRO A 58 -18.44 18.09 -1.32
CA PRO A 58 -19.38 19.14 -1.71
C PRO A 58 -18.66 20.39 -2.19
N GLN A 59 -19.05 20.91 -3.37
CA GLN A 59 -18.43 22.11 -3.95
C GLN A 59 -18.45 23.32 -3.00
N ALA A 60 -19.48 23.42 -2.16
CA ALA A 60 -19.57 24.46 -1.13
C ALA A 60 -18.40 24.40 -0.13
N LEU A 61 -17.98 23.20 0.27
CA LEU A 61 -16.82 23.01 1.16
C LEU A 61 -15.51 23.30 0.43
N ALA A 62 -15.35 22.81 -0.79
CA ALA A 62 -14.17 23.13 -1.61
C ALA A 62 -14.03 24.65 -1.81
N LYS A 63 -15.15 25.35 -2.03
CA LYS A 63 -15.20 26.81 -2.13
C LYS A 63 -14.75 27.50 -0.84
N GLN A 64 -15.28 27.07 0.31
CA GLN A 64 -14.87 27.59 1.62
C GLN A 64 -13.37 27.35 1.88
N PHE A 65 -12.86 26.18 1.50
CA PHE A 65 -11.45 25.83 1.65
C PHE A 65 -10.55 26.80 0.87
N VAL A 66 -10.84 27.04 -0.41
CA VAL A 66 -10.08 28.00 -1.24
C VAL A 66 -10.14 29.41 -0.64
N GLN A 67 -11.29 29.82 -0.11
CA GLN A 67 -11.47 31.15 0.49
C GLN A 67 -10.76 31.32 1.83
N SER A 68 -10.45 30.22 2.53
CA SER A 68 -9.81 30.26 3.85
C SER A 68 -8.31 30.56 3.79
N PHE A 69 -7.68 30.37 2.63
CA PHE A 69 -6.25 30.60 2.42
C PHE A 69 -6.01 31.65 1.33
N PRO A 70 -6.41 32.92 1.56
CA PRO A 70 -6.12 33.99 0.61
C PRO A 70 -4.60 34.15 0.46
N PRO A 71 -4.09 34.35 -0.76
CA PRO A 71 -2.67 34.59 -0.96
C PRO A 71 -2.21 35.83 -0.19
N SER A 72 -1.14 35.71 0.60
CA SER A 72 -0.66 36.75 1.53
C SER A 72 -0.32 38.09 0.86
N HIS A 73 -0.10 38.10 -0.45
CA HIS A 73 0.19 39.30 -1.24
C HIS A 73 -1.08 40.06 -1.70
N LEU A 74 -2.27 39.50 -1.50
CA LEU A 74 -3.55 40.12 -1.86
C LEU A 74 -4.23 40.67 -0.61
N THR A 75 -3.66 41.75 -0.06
CA THR A 75 -4.19 42.46 1.12
C THR A 75 -5.47 43.25 0.85
N THR A 76 -5.97 43.25 -0.38
CA THR A 76 -7.23 43.91 -0.73
C THR A 76 -8.37 42.93 -0.52
N THR A 77 -9.16 43.17 0.52
CA THR A 77 -10.41 42.47 0.91
C THR A 77 -11.54 42.64 -0.13
N SER A 78 -11.23 42.51 -1.42
CA SER A 78 -12.27 42.41 -2.44
C SER A 78 -12.88 41.02 -2.33
N ASN A 79 -14.22 40.97 -2.35
CA ASN A 79 -15.02 39.75 -2.34
C ASN A 79 -14.71 38.90 -3.58
N LYS A 80 -13.53 38.26 -3.64
CA LYS A 80 -13.13 37.39 -4.74
C LYS A 80 -14.02 36.16 -4.69
N ARG A 81 -14.95 36.11 -5.64
CA ARG A 81 -15.83 34.97 -5.84
C ARG A 81 -15.00 33.86 -6.48
N VAL A 82 -14.86 32.74 -5.79
CA VAL A 82 -14.34 31.51 -6.37
C VAL A 82 -15.34 31.02 -7.42
N SER A 83 -14.85 30.72 -8.62
CA SER A 83 -15.70 30.21 -9.72
C SER A 83 -16.14 28.78 -9.44
N VAL A 84 -17.21 28.34 -10.13
CA VAL A 84 -17.73 26.96 -9.97
C VAL A 84 -16.71 25.95 -10.48
N GLU A 85 -16.00 26.27 -11.56
CA GLU A 85 -14.96 25.44 -12.16
C GLU A 85 -13.80 25.25 -11.18
N THR A 86 -13.34 26.32 -10.53
CA THR A 86 -12.29 26.24 -9.50
C THR A 86 -12.74 25.40 -8.31
N ALA A 87 -13.98 25.59 -7.82
CA ALA A 87 -14.50 24.80 -6.71
C ALA A 87 -14.64 23.31 -7.07
N THR A 88 -15.04 23.01 -8.31
CA THR A 88 -15.14 21.63 -8.83
C THR A 88 -13.77 20.99 -8.94
N ALA A 89 -12.80 21.68 -9.56
CA ALA A 89 -11.43 21.19 -9.68
C ALA A 89 -10.80 20.96 -8.29
N MET A 90 -10.99 21.89 -7.35
CA MET A 90 -10.47 21.74 -5.99
C MET A 90 -11.12 20.57 -5.24
N SER A 91 -12.43 20.35 -5.42
CA SER A 91 -13.11 19.19 -4.85
C SER A 91 -12.47 17.87 -5.31
N GLU A 92 -12.16 17.75 -6.61
CA GLU A 92 -11.48 16.59 -7.16
C GLU A 92 -10.04 16.44 -6.66
N VAL A 93 -9.29 17.54 -6.56
CA VAL A 93 -7.92 17.51 -6.03
C VAL A 93 -7.90 17.01 -4.58
N ILE A 94 -8.78 17.53 -3.72
CA ILE A 94 -8.86 17.08 -2.32
C ILE A 94 -9.30 15.61 -2.26
N ARG A 95 -10.24 15.19 -3.10
CA ARG A 95 -10.68 13.78 -3.17
C ARG A 95 -9.52 12.87 -3.55
N LEU A 96 -8.76 13.21 -4.59
CA LEU A 96 -7.59 12.46 -5.03
C LEU A 96 -6.51 12.39 -3.94
N PHE A 97 -6.26 13.51 -3.27
CA PHE A 97 -5.31 13.57 -2.15
C PHE A 97 -5.70 12.59 -1.03
N VAL A 98 -6.96 12.55 -0.61
CA VAL A 98 -7.44 11.65 0.45
C VAL A 98 -7.34 10.18 0.02
N VAL A 99 -7.73 9.86 -1.22
CA VAL A 99 -7.64 8.49 -1.74
C VAL A 99 -6.19 8.02 -1.79
N GLU A 100 -5.28 8.87 -2.27
CA GLU A 100 -3.85 8.55 -2.36
C GLU A 100 -3.22 8.41 -0.97
N ALA A 101 -3.52 9.32 -0.03
CA ALA A 101 -3.07 9.23 1.36
C ALA A 101 -3.48 7.91 2.00
N HIS A 102 -4.75 7.51 1.84
CA HIS A 102 -5.27 6.26 2.36
C HIS A 102 -4.59 5.05 1.71
N SER A 103 -4.43 5.06 0.38
CA SER A 103 -3.74 4.00 -0.37
C SER A 103 -2.32 3.77 0.17
N ARG A 104 -1.53 4.83 0.30
CA ARG A 104 -0.15 4.75 0.82
C ARG A 104 -0.09 4.29 2.27
N ALA A 105 -0.98 4.81 3.12
CA ALA A 105 -1.03 4.41 4.52
C ALA A 105 -1.48 2.94 4.69
N SER A 106 -2.33 2.43 3.80
CA SER A 106 -2.70 1.00 3.75
C SER A 106 -1.50 0.12 3.41
N ILE A 107 -0.70 0.51 2.41
CA ILE A 107 0.52 -0.21 2.03
C ILE A 107 1.52 -0.22 3.20
N GLU A 108 1.73 0.93 3.84
CA GLU A 108 2.64 1.03 5.00
C GLU A 108 2.17 0.14 6.17
N ALA A 109 0.86 0.07 6.41
CA ALA A 109 0.28 -0.79 7.43
C ALA A 109 0.56 -2.29 7.17
N GLU A 110 0.56 -2.71 5.91
CA GLU A 110 0.88 -4.08 5.51
C GLU A 110 2.38 -4.39 5.71
N CYS A 111 3.26 -3.44 5.41
CA CYS A 111 4.71 -3.61 5.61
C CYS A 111 5.09 -3.76 7.09
N ASP A 112 4.42 -3.05 8.00
CA ASP A 112 4.70 -3.16 9.45
C ASP A 112 4.37 -4.54 10.04
N LYS A 113 3.53 -5.35 9.38
CA LYS A 113 3.22 -6.73 9.81
C LYS A 113 4.34 -7.72 9.48
N GLU A 114 5.05 -7.54 8.37
CA GLU A 114 6.05 -8.49 7.89
C GLU A 114 7.26 -8.52 8.84
N GLY A 115 7.67 -7.38 9.40
CA GLY A 115 8.77 -7.29 10.36
C GLY A 115 8.49 -7.94 11.73
N SER A 116 7.25 -8.27 12.05
CA SER A 116 6.88 -8.91 13.33
C SER A 116 6.87 -10.43 13.28
N LEU A 117 6.84 -11.05 12.10
CA LEU A 117 6.69 -12.51 11.95
C LEU A 117 8.01 -13.26 11.96
N GLU A 118 9.14 -12.60 11.69
CA GLU A 118 10.47 -13.24 11.66
C GLU A 118 10.99 -13.71 13.04
N ASN A 119 10.25 -13.45 14.13
CA ASN A 119 10.63 -13.88 15.48
C ASN A 119 9.82 -15.07 16.05
N MET A 120 8.90 -15.68 15.28
CA MET A 120 8.13 -16.84 15.77
C MET A 120 8.60 -18.22 15.29
N ASP A 121 9.53 -18.29 14.33
CA ASP A 121 10.07 -19.59 13.85
C ASP A 121 11.28 -20.10 14.65
N ALA A 122 11.70 -19.39 15.72
CA ALA A 122 12.82 -19.82 16.58
C ALA A 122 12.41 -20.69 17.78
N ILE A 123 11.15 -21.13 17.90
CA ILE A 123 10.69 -22.01 19.00
C ILE A 123 9.98 -23.25 18.45
N HIS A 124 10.68 -24.04 17.62
CA HIS A 124 10.41 -25.47 17.51
C HIS A 124 11.71 -26.24 17.23
N GLN A 125 12.52 -26.37 18.28
CA GLN A 125 13.30 -27.59 18.47
C GLN A 125 12.70 -28.37 19.64
N GLU A 126 12.70 -29.70 19.46
CA GLU A 126 12.53 -30.74 20.47
C GLU A 126 11.09 -31.13 20.85
N LYS A 127 10.51 -32.11 20.13
CA LYS A 127 9.91 -33.30 20.77
C LYS A 127 9.63 -34.47 19.80
N THR A 128 10.53 -35.45 19.86
CA THR A 128 10.35 -36.91 19.76
C THR A 128 9.64 -37.56 18.56
N GLU A 129 10.48 -38.33 17.87
CA GLU A 129 10.22 -39.55 17.10
C GLU A 129 9.32 -40.57 17.82
N THR A 130 8.49 -41.27 17.05
CA THR A 130 8.21 -42.72 17.19
C THR A 130 7.47 -43.24 15.95
N GLU A 131 8.19 -44.01 15.11
CA GLU A 131 7.86 -45.32 14.48
C GLU A 131 6.51 -45.96 14.88
N THR A 132 5.75 -46.79 14.13
CA THR A 132 5.85 -47.66 12.94
C THR A 132 4.37 -48.04 12.58
N GLU A 133 3.89 -48.43 11.39
CA GLU A 133 3.96 -49.79 10.82
C GLU A 133 2.94 -49.93 9.63
N LYS A 134 3.42 -50.44 8.47
CA LYS A 134 2.87 -51.47 7.52
C LYS A 134 1.33 -51.64 7.36
N THR A 135 0.70 -51.83 6.19
CA THR A 135 0.66 -53.05 5.31
C THR A 135 -0.43 -52.80 4.22
N THR A 136 -0.14 -52.79 2.90
CA THR A 136 -0.48 -53.82 1.86
C THR A 136 -1.86 -53.74 1.13
N THR A 137 -1.79 -53.41 -0.17
CA THR A 137 -2.55 -53.84 -1.38
C THR A 137 -4.06 -54.18 -1.33
N SER A 138 -4.89 -53.54 -2.18
CA SER A 138 -5.53 -54.17 -3.37
C SER A 138 -6.51 -53.24 -4.11
N SER A 139 -6.30 -53.14 -5.43
CA SER A 139 -7.20 -52.91 -6.59
C SER A 139 -8.31 -51.83 -6.62
N PRO A 140 -8.58 -51.27 -7.82
CA PRO A 140 -9.08 -49.91 -7.98
C PRO A 140 -10.60 -49.88 -8.12
N LYS A 141 -11.25 -49.01 -7.35
CA LYS A 141 -12.65 -48.68 -7.55
C LYS A 141 -12.81 -47.18 -7.52
N VAL A 142 -12.92 -46.63 -8.72
CA VAL A 142 -13.15 -45.22 -9.05
C VAL A 142 -14.25 -44.65 -8.15
N PRO A 143 -13.93 -43.70 -7.26
CA PRO A 143 -14.87 -42.69 -6.85
C PRO A 143 -14.58 -41.46 -7.69
N ILE A 144 -15.60 -40.92 -8.32
CA ILE A 144 -15.57 -39.56 -8.86
C ILE A 144 -15.36 -38.66 -7.65
N ASN A 145 -14.09 -38.35 -7.36
CA ASN A 145 -13.71 -37.45 -6.31
C ASN A 145 -14.00 -36.07 -6.88
N GLU A 146 -15.15 -35.51 -6.51
CA GLU A 146 -15.36 -34.07 -6.62
C GLU A 146 -14.22 -33.45 -5.82
N GLU A 147 -13.16 -33.05 -6.54
CA GLU A 147 -12.03 -32.34 -5.99
C GLU A 147 -12.58 -31.05 -5.39
N LYS A 148 -12.85 -31.18 -4.09
CA LYS A 148 -13.10 -30.15 -3.13
C LYS A 148 -11.84 -29.29 -3.10
N TYR A 149 -11.70 -28.41 -4.09
CA TYR A 149 -10.89 -27.20 -4.02
C TYR A 149 -11.52 -26.30 -2.95
N GLN A 150 -11.42 -26.73 -1.69
CA GLN A 150 -11.35 -25.80 -0.58
C GLN A 150 -10.00 -25.08 -0.72
N SER A 151 -9.96 -24.17 -1.69
CA SER A 151 -9.08 -23.02 -1.66
C SER A 151 -9.42 -22.33 -0.34
N THR A 152 -8.68 -22.68 0.70
CA THR A 152 -8.63 -21.96 1.95
C THR A 152 -8.02 -20.62 1.59
N ILE A 153 -8.85 -19.74 1.05
CA ILE A 153 -8.54 -18.33 0.89
C ILE A 153 -8.33 -17.88 2.33
N LYS A 154 -7.07 -17.93 2.78
CA LYS A 154 -6.62 -17.30 4.02
C LYS A 154 -7.14 -15.88 3.89
N SER A 155 -8.20 -15.57 4.62
CA SER A 155 -8.80 -14.24 4.65
C SER A 155 -7.66 -13.28 4.89
N SER A 156 -7.34 -12.44 3.90
CA SER A 156 -6.27 -11.46 4.04
C SER A 156 -6.59 -10.67 5.31
N SER A 157 -5.70 -10.78 6.30
CA SER A 157 -5.94 -10.13 7.58
C SER A 157 -5.94 -8.63 7.32
N TRP A 158 -7.11 -8.01 7.35
CA TRP A 158 -7.22 -6.57 7.19
C TRP A 158 -6.36 -5.90 8.27
N THR A 159 -5.43 -5.03 7.85
CA THR A 159 -4.61 -4.26 8.80
C THR A 159 -5.28 -2.92 9.06
N PRO A 160 -5.59 -2.57 10.31
CA PRO A 160 -6.04 -1.23 10.62
C PRO A 160 -4.95 -0.21 10.31
N ILE A 161 -5.30 0.84 9.56
CA ILE A 161 -4.42 2.00 9.36
C ILE A 161 -4.38 2.80 10.66
N ARG A 162 -3.17 3.07 11.16
CA ARG A 162 -2.92 3.88 12.36
C ARG A 162 -2.22 5.18 11.97
N ALA A 163 -2.17 6.13 12.90
CA ALA A 163 -1.67 7.48 12.65
C ALA A 163 -0.21 7.47 12.18
N GLU A 164 0.62 6.58 12.74
CA GLU A 164 2.03 6.43 12.38
C GLU A 164 2.24 6.04 10.91
N HIS A 165 1.34 5.24 10.33
CA HIS A 165 1.43 4.87 8.91
C HIS A 165 1.21 6.12 8.03
N ILE A 166 0.29 7.01 8.43
CA ILE A 166 0.05 8.29 7.73
C ILE A 166 1.28 9.20 7.87
N THR A 167 1.84 9.32 9.08
CA THR A 167 3.02 10.16 9.32
C THR A 167 4.22 9.74 8.47
N LYS A 168 4.48 8.43 8.33
CA LYS A 168 5.57 7.90 7.50
C LYS A 168 5.42 8.27 6.02
N VAL A 169 4.19 8.31 5.49
CA VAL A 169 3.95 8.60 4.07
C VAL A 169 3.72 10.07 3.77
N ALA A 170 3.49 10.91 4.79
CA ALA A 170 3.10 12.31 4.65
C ALA A 170 4.14 13.15 3.89
N ALA A 171 5.44 12.98 4.17
CA ALA A 171 6.49 13.76 3.52
C ALA A 171 6.49 13.54 2.00
N ASN A 172 6.50 12.28 1.56
CA ASN A 172 6.46 11.94 0.14
C ASN A 172 5.15 12.36 -0.52
N LEU A 173 4.02 12.19 0.19
CA LEU A 173 2.72 12.64 -0.31
C LEU A 173 2.69 14.15 -0.54
N LEU A 174 3.22 14.96 0.39
CA LEU A 174 3.23 16.43 0.24
C LEU A 174 4.15 16.89 -0.89
N MET A 175 5.27 16.20 -1.14
CA MET A 175 6.15 16.51 -2.28
C MET A 175 5.49 16.26 -3.63
N ASP A 176 4.57 15.30 -3.73
CA ASP A 176 3.86 15.03 -4.99
C ASP A 176 2.81 16.12 -5.34
N PHE A 177 2.45 16.96 -4.37
CA PHE A 177 1.44 18.02 -4.51
C PHE A 177 2.02 19.44 -4.36
N SER A 178 3.35 19.57 -4.27
CA SER A 178 4.05 20.87 -4.14
C SER A 178 4.21 21.62 -5.45
#